data_AF-A0A0F3KZ47-F1
#
_entry.id   AF-A0A0F3KZ47-F1
#
_cell.length_a   1.000
_cell.length_b   1.000
_cell.length_c   1.000
_cell.angle_alpha   90.00
_cell.angle_beta   90.00
_cell.angle_gamma   90.00
#
_symmetry.space_group_name_H-M   'P 1'
#
loop_
_entity.id
_entity.type
_entity.pdbx_description
1 polymer ?
#
loop_
_entity_poly.entity_id
_entity_poly.type
_entity_poly.pdbx_seq_one_letter_code
_entity_poly.pdbx_strand_id
1 'polypeptide(L)'
;MITRQVAVTAALVWHTASFAEPCKIDKARYRYTSAEYNATADFLAVHSEWIGHRSPRTALHLRLPLAGQGQAAFLDDWFVFDQGSSQRIYLMNSTSRSSPSWAGWDDKRSVGPLDTLFNFYAWSAQYVVLVKPPSSGDVAPEYIFLPELHALIPGISGVSPLPGMFVLDRCDA
;
A
#
# COMPACT_ATOMS: atom_id res chain seq x y z
N MET A 1 63.94 38.62 -13.84
CA MET A 1 62.47 38.45 -13.79
C MET A 1 62.18 37.07 -13.24
N ILE A 2 61.57 36.97 -12.07
CA ILE A 2 61.22 35.69 -11.42
C ILE A 2 59.69 35.62 -11.39
N THR A 3 59.12 34.73 -12.20
CA THR A 3 57.68 34.52 -12.31
C THR A 3 57.25 33.52 -11.23
N ARG A 4 56.50 33.98 -10.22
CA ARG A 4 55.89 33.10 -9.21
C ARG A 4 54.51 32.66 -9.70
N GLN A 5 54.34 31.36 -9.91
CA GLN A 5 53.03 30.74 -10.13
C GLN A 5 52.31 30.57 -8.79
N VAL A 6 51.09 31.10 -8.68
CA VAL A 6 50.18 30.90 -7.56
C VAL A 6 49.26 29.73 -7.91
N ALA A 7 49.40 28.61 -7.21
CA ALA A 7 48.50 27.47 -7.32
C ALA A 7 47.23 27.75 -6.51
N VAL A 8 46.08 27.83 -7.18
CA VAL A 8 44.76 27.94 -6.55
C VAL A 8 44.23 26.52 -6.34
N THR A 9 44.19 26.07 -5.09
CA THR A 9 43.63 24.78 -4.71
C THR A 9 42.11 24.92 -4.59
N ALA A 10 41.37 24.43 -5.58
CA ALA A 10 39.92 24.33 -5.50
C ALA A 10 39.53 23.17 -4.58
N ALA A 11 38.99 23.49 -3.41
CA ALA A 11 38.40 22.50 -2.52
C ALA A 11 37.05 22.03 -3.09
N LEU A 12 36.98 20.76 -3.51
CA LEU A 12 35.74 20.10 -3.90
C LEU A 12 34.91 19.86 -2.64
N VAL A 13 33.83 20.63 -2.44
CA VAL A 13 32.87 20.39 -1.37
C VAL A 13 31.92 19.27 -1.82
N TRP A 14 32.18 18.05 -1.36
CA TRP A 14 31.29 16.91 -1.52
C TRP A 14 30.07 17.14 -0.63
N HIS A 15 28.96 17.59 -1.21
CA HIS A 15 27.66 17.52 -0.55
C HIS A 15 27.25 16.05 -0.53
N THR A 16 27.48 15.36 0.58
CA THR A 16 26.88 14.06 0.82
C THR A 16 25.38 14.28 0.97
N ALA A 17 24.63 14.03 -0.09
CA ALA A 17 23.18 13.92 -0.02
C ALA A 17 22.87 12.83 1.01
N SER A 18 22.28 13.22 2.15
CA SER A 18 21.66 12.27 3.07
C SER A 18 20.50 11.65 2.30
N PHE A 19 20.70 10.43 1.81
CA PHE A 19 19.60 9.62 1.32
C PHE A 19 18.75 9.30 2.54
N ALA A 20 17.60 9.97 2.65
CA ALA A 20 16.56 9.56 3.59
C ALA A 20 16.34 8.05 3.41
N GLU A 21 16.30 7.30 4.50
CA GLU A 21 16.07 5.85 4.42
C GLU A 21 14.78 5.58 3.63
N PRO A 22 14.78 4.59 2.73
CA PRO A 22 13.60 4.27 1.95
C PRO A 22 12.46 3.85 2.89
N CYS A 23 11.26 4.38 2.63
CA CYS A 23 10.10 4.07 3.45
C CYS A 23 9.84 2.57 3.47
N LYS A 24 9.54 2.02 4.65
CA LYS A 24 9.23 0.61 4.83
C LYS A 24 7.73 0.38 4.79
N ILE A 25 7.32 -0.77 4.24
CA ILE A 25 5.91 -1.13 4.05
C ILE A 25 5.10 -1.01 5.35
N ASP A 26 5.65 -1.42 6.48
CA ASP A 26 5.04 -1.37 7.82
C ASP A 26 4.89 0.05 8.38
N LYS A 27 5.52 1.05 7.76
CA LYS A 27 5.42 2.47 8.12
C LYS A 27 4.71 3.31 7.06
N ALA A 28 4.35 2.71 5.93
CA ALA A 28 3.81 3.42 4.78
C ALA A 28 2.32 3.72 4.96
N ARG A 29 1.94 4.98 4.71
CA ARG A 29 0.53 5.41 4.64
C ARG A 29 0.24 5.93 3.25
N TYR A 30 -0.84 5.45 2.68
CA TYR A 30 -1.26 5.76 1.34
C TYR A 30 -2.57 6.54 1.36
N ARG A 31 -2.67 7.52 0.45
CA ARG A 31 -3.87 8.30 0.22
C ARG A 31 -4.46 7.95 -1.12
N TYR A 32 -5.77 7.80 -1.16
CA TYR A 32 -6.49 7.60 -2.40
C TYR A 32 -6.40 8.85 -3.28
N THR A 33 -6.16 8.65 -4.57
CA THR A 33 -5.89 9.76 -5.49
C THR A 33 -7.14 10.49 -5.97
N SER A 34 -8.33 9.86 -5.87
CA SER A 34 -9.59 10.55 -6.11
C SER A 34 -9.88 11.51 -4.96
N ALA A 35 -9.71 12.81 -5.20
CA ALA A 35 -9.79 13.88 -4.19
C ALA A 35 -11.15 13.98 -3.48
N GLU A 36 -12.21 13.42 -4.06
CA GLU A 36 -13.56 13.42 -3.47
C GLU A 36 -13.68 12.46 -2.27
N TYR A 37 -12.72 11.56 -2.09
CA TYR A 37 -12.80 10.48 -1.10
C TYR A 37 -11.62 10.56 -0.14
N ASN A 38 -11.90 10.72 1.15
CA ASN A 38 -10.91 10.56 2.20
C ASN A 38 -10.67 9.07 2.50
N ALA A 39 -10.16 8.36 1.49
CA ALA A 39 -9.82 6.95 1.56
C ALA A 39 -8.31 6.77 1.77
N THR A 40 -7.95 5.79 2.59
CA THR A 40 -6.56 5.49 2.92
C THR A 40 -6.27 4.01 2.77
N ALA A 41 -5.00 3.69 2.56
CA ALA A 41 -4.48 2.34 2.63
C ALA A 41 -3.17 2.30 3.39
N ASP A 42 -2.86 1.15 3.98
CA ASP A 42 -1.66 0.90 4.77
C ASP A 42 -1.44 -0.60 4.90
N PHE A 43 -0.28 -0.98 5.44
CA PHE A 43 0.05 -2.38 5.65
C PHE A 43 0.18 -2.68 7.12
N LEU A 44 -0.37 -3.82 7.54
CA LEU A 44 -0.32 -4.28 8.92
C LEU A 44 0.02 -5.76 9.01
N ALA A 45 0.54 -6.18 10.15
CA ALA A 45 0.78 -7.58 10.43
C ALA A 45 -0.50 -8.23 10.97
N VAL A 46 -1.01 -9.25 10.27
CA VAL A 46 -2.11 -10.08 10.75
C VAL A 46 -1.59 -11.42 11.24
N HIS A 47 -2.21 -11.93 12.30
CA HIS A 47 -2.02 -13.34 12.67
C HIS A 47 -2.82 -14.20 11.70
N SER A 48 -2.16 -15.19 11.11
CA SER A 48 -2.79 -16.13 10.19
C SER A 48 -2.59 -17.54 10.72
N GLU A 49 -3.69 -18.28 10.88
CA GLU A 49 -3.64 -19.72 11.14
C GLU A 49 -3.68 -20.53 9.83
N TRP A 50 -3.05 -20.01 8.78
CA TRP A 50 -2.96 -20.71 7.49
C TRP A 50 -2.16 -22.00 7.65
N ILE A 51 -2.85 -23.14 7.49
CA ILE A 51 -2.36 -24.53 7.49
C ILE A 51 -0.94 -24.67 8.08
N GLY A 52 -0.85 -24.75 9.41
CA GLY A 52 0.39 -25.11 10.11
C GLY A 52 1.43 -24.00 10.27
N HIS A 53 1.24 -22.82 9.69
CA HIS A 53 2.18 -21.69 9.81
C HIS A 53 1.63 -20.61 10.75
N ARG A 54 2.20 -20.52 11.96
CA ARG A 54 1.89 -19.47 12.96
C ARG A 54 2.80 -18.24 12.80
N SER A 55 2.95 -17.74 11.59
CA SER A 55 3.77 -16.55 11.35
C SER A 55 2.87 -15.36 11.02
N PRO A 56 3.18 -14.16 11.54
CA PRO A 56 2.49 -12.95 11.12
C PRO A 56 2.68 -12.75 9.61
N ARG A 57 1.60 -12.35 8.94
CA ARG A 57 1.58 -12.05 7.50
C ARG A 57 1.26 -10.59 7.29
N THR A 58 1.84 -9.98 6.26
CA THR A 58 1.43 -8.64 5.84
C THR A 58 0.03 -8.71 5.23
N ALA A 59 -0.84 -7.80 5.65
CA ALA A 59 -2.12 -7.54 5.02
C ALA A 59 -2.17 -6.09 4.54
N LEU A 60 -2.92 -5.86 3.46
CA LEU A 60 -3.35 -4.54 3.04
C LEU A 60 -4.58 -4.14 3.84
N HIS A 61 -4.53 -3.02 4.53
CA HIS A 61 -5.68 -2.41 5.18
C HIS A 61 -6.24 -1.30 4.31
N LEU A 62 -7.56 -1.28 4.13
CA LEU A 62 -8.28 -0.26 3.38
C LEU A 62 -9.32 0.38 4.28
N ARG A 63 -9.29 1.71 4.31
CA ARG A 63 -10.32 2.53 4.95
C ARG A 63 -10.98 3.40 3.91
N LEU A 64 -12.23 3.11 3.60
CA LEU A 64 -13.01 3.76 2.54
C LEU A 64 -14.24 4.44 3.15
N PRO A 65 -14.54 5.71 2.85
CA PRO A 65 -15.77 6.33 3.33
C PRO A 65 -16.99 5.69 2.64
N LEU A 66 -18.06 5.44 3.39
CA LEU A 66 -19.31 4.90 2.84
C LEU A 66 -20.14 6.04 2.22
N ALA A 67 -20.42 5.94 0.92
CA ALA A 67 -21.26 6.92 0.22
C ALA A 67 -22.66 7.00 0.84
N GLY A 68 -23.18 8.22 1.05
CA GLY A 68 -24.54 8.45 1.53
C GLY A 68 -24.77 8.19 3.03
N GLN A 69 -23.76 7.79 3.78
CA GLN A 69 -23.79 7.77 5.24
C GLN A 69 -22.98 8.97 5.78
N GLY A 70 -23.44 9.62 6.85
CA GLY A 70 -22.80 10.84 7.37
C GLY A 70 -21.29 10.68 7.63
N GLN A 71 -20.58 11.80 7.80
CA GLN A 71 -19.10 11.95 7.80
C GLN A 71 -18.26 10.98 8.68
N ALA A 72 -18.85 10.06 9.42
CA ALA A 72 -18.18 9.13 10.33
C ALA A 72 -18.26 7.64 9.93
N ALA A 73 -18.99 7.27 8.87
CA ALA A 73 -19.14 5.87 8.48
C ALA A 73 -18.05 5.46 7.47
N PHE A 74 -17.14 4.59 7.91
CA PHE A 74 -16.10 4.00 7.07
C PHE A 74 -16.34 2.51 6.92
N LEU A 75 -16.05 2.01 5.72
CA LEU A 75 -15.67 0.64 5.53
C LEU A 75 -14.20 0.48 5.91
N ASP A 76 -13.92 -0.54 6.70
CA ASP A 76 -12.62 -0.85 7.25
C ASP A 76 -12.42 -2.37 7.05
N ASP A 77 -11.64 -2.73 6.05
CA ASP A 77 -11.40 -4.12 5.64
C ASP A 77 -9.90 -4.33 5.41
N TRP A 78 -9.42 -5.54 5.65
CA TRP A 78 -8.03 -5.92 5.35
C TRP A 78 -7.92 -7.23 4.60
N PHE A 79 -6.90 -7.31 3.77
CA PHE A 79 -6.71 -8.36 2.78
C PHE A 79 -5.31 -8.96 2.94
N VAL A 80 -5.24 -10.27 3.12
CA VAL A 80 -3.96 -10.99 3.07
C VAL A 80 -3.61 -11.29 1.62
N PHE A 81 -2.32 -11.33 1.31
CA PHE A 81 -1.87 -11.65 -0.04
C PHE A 81 -1.83 -13.17 -0.28
N ASP A 82 -2.24 -13.63 -1.45
CA ASP A 82 -1.91 -14.98 -1.90
C ASP A 82 -0.39 -15.09 -2.12
N GLN A 83 0.21 -16.16 -1.57
CA GLN A 83 1.66 -16.43 -1.68
C GLN A 83 2.01 -17.39 -2.81
N GLY A 84 1.06 -17.74 -3.68
CA GLY A 84 1.30 -18.55 -4.87
C GLY A 84 2.32 -17.95 -5.84
N SER A 85 2.85 -18.79 -6.74
CA SER A 85 3.89 -18.44 -7.74
C SER A 85 3.33 -17.71 -8.97
N SER A 86 2.25 -16.97 -8.80
CA SER A 86 1.56 -16.26 -9.87
C SER A 86 2.35 -15.01 -10.29
N GLN A 87 2.23 -14.59 -11.55
CA GLN A 87 2.77 -13.30 -12.03
C GLN A 87 1.98 -12.08 -11.49
N ARG A 88 0.92 -12.34 -10.72
CA ARG A 88 0.03 -11.36 -10.10
C ARG A 88 -0.08 -11.64 -8.61
N ILE A 89 -0.26 -10.57 -7.84
CA ILE A 89 -0.51 -10.66 -6.42
C ILE A 89 -2.03 -10.60 -6.23
N TYR A 90 -2.59 -11.65 -5.64
CA TYR A 90 -4.01 -11.71 -5.34
C TYR A 90 -4.29 -11.30 -3.90
N LEU A 91 -5.39 -10.60 -3.68
CA LEU A 91 -5.94 -10.28 -2.38
C LEU A 91 -6.92 -11.38 -1.96
N MET A 92 -6.77 -11.84 -0.73
CA MET A 92 -7.71 -12.73 -0.04
C MET A 92 -8.25 -11.98 1.15
N ASN A 93 -9.57 -11.83 1.23
CA ASN A 93 -10.21 -11.11 2.33
C ASN A 93 -9.92 -11.81 3.68
N SER A 94 -9.65 -11.01 4.73
CA SER A 94 -9.68 -11.50 6.10
C SER A 94 -11.12 -11.53 6.61
N THR A 95 -11.57 -12.68 7.09
CA THR A 95 -12.98 -12.86 7.49
C THR A 95 -13.36 -12.17 8.80
N SER A 96 -12.40 -11.77 9.64
CA SER A 96 -12.68 -10.79 10.70
C SER A 96 -12.54 -9.39 10.10
N ARG A 97 -13.61 -8.58 10.18
CA ARG A 97 -13.61 -7.13 9.86
C ARG A 97 -13.39 -6.22 11.06
N SER A 98 -13.34 -6.81 12.26
CA SER A 98 -13.16 -6.08 13.52
C SER A 98 -11.82 -6.37 14.18
N SER A 99 -11.06 -7.36 13.71
CA SER A 99 -9.72 -7.69 14.21
C SER A 99 -8.77 -8.19 13.11
N PRO A 100 -7.50 -7.72 13.08
CA PRO A 100 -6.49 -8.13 12.10
C PRO A 100 -6.05 -9.60 12.26
N SER A 101 -6.95 -10.52 11.97
CA SER A 101 -6.81 -11.97 12.11
C SER A 101 -7.46 -12.65 10.91
N TRP A 102 -6.67 -13.38 10.14
CA TRP A 102 -7.19 -14.19 9.04
C TRP A 102 -7.94 -15.39 9.62
N ALA A 103 -9.20 -15.58 9.23
CA ALA A 103 -9.86 -16.86 9.45
C ALA A 103 -9.94 -17.64 8.13
N GLY A 104 -9.90 -18.96 8.29
CA GLY A 104 -9.68 -19.91 7.20
C GLY A 104 -10.69 -19.84 6.07
N TRP A 105 -10.38 -20.53 4.97
CA TRP A 105 -11.35 -20.76 3.87
C TRP A 105 -12.67 -21.38 4.35
N ASP A 106 -12.65 -22.14 5.44
CA ASP A 106 -13.83 -22.80 6.01
C ASP A 106 -14.68 -21.90 6.91
N ASP A 107 -14.24 -20.67 7.20
CA ASP A 107 -15.00 -19.74 8.02
C ASP A 107 -16.19 -19.16 7.23
N LYS A 108 -17.38 -19.65 7.57
CA LYS A 108 -18.64 -19.33 6.87
C LYS A 108 -19.14 -17.95 7.31
N ARG A 109 -18.69 -16.85 6.67
CA ARG A 109 -19.37 -15.52 6.55
C ARG A 109 -18.36 -14.47 6.05
N SER A 110 -18.71 -13.30 5.52
CA SER A 110 -19.97 -12.68 5.08
C SER A 110 -19.57 -11.85 3.85
N VAL A 111 -20.25 -12.05 2.72
CA VAL A 111 -20.02 -11.29 1.48
C VAL A 111 -20.04 -9.80 1.81
N GLY A 112 -18.87 -9.17 1.78
CA GLY A 112 -18.71 -7.74 2.01
C GLY A 112 -18.83 -6.97 0.72
N PRO A 113 -19.00 -5.65 0.79
CA PRO A 113 -19.00 -4.83 -0.41
C PRO A 113 -17.64 -4.80 -1.12
N LEU A 114 -16.58 -5.36 -0.51
CA LEU A 114 -15.27 -5.56 -1.14
C LEU A 114 -14.93 -7.05 -1.42
N ASP A 115 -15.93 -7.93 -1.45
CA ASP A 115 -15.74 -9.36 -1.74
C ASP A 115 -15.13 -9.65 -3.13
N THR A 116 -15.39 -8.77 -4.09
CA THR A 116 -14.84 -8.84 -5.45
C THR A 116 -13.51 -8.12 -5.61
N LEU A 117 -12.88 -7.65 -4.53
CA LEU A 117 -11.54 -7.07 -4.59
C LEU A 117 -10.48 -8.17 -4.57
N PHE A 118 -9.89 -8.48 -5.73
CA PHE A 118 -8.97 -9.61 -5.86
C PHE A 118 -7.61 -9.25 -6.46
N ASN A 119 -7.49 -8.26 -7.34
CA ASN A 119 -6.18 -7.91 -7.90
C ASN A 119 -5.48 -6.83 -7.07
N PHE A 120 -4.17 -7.03 -6.87
CA PHE A 120 -3.28 -6.02 -6.33
C PHE A 120 -2.13 -5.76 -7.28
N TYR A 121 -1.91 -4.48 -7.60
CA TYR A 121 -0.76 -4.01 -8.34
C TYR A 121 -0.06 -2.93 -7.55
N ALA A 122 1.28 -2.94 -7.56
CA ALA A 122 2.06 -1.89 -6.97
C ALA A 122 3.36 -1.67 -7.75
N TRP A 123 3.86 -0.44 -7.75
CA TRP A 123 5.10 -0.09 -8.43
C TRP A 123 5.81 1.10 -7.78
N SER A 124 7.11 1.21 -8.04
CA SER A 124 7.91 2.35 -7.58
C SER A 124 7.74 3.59 -8.46
N ALA A 125 8.25 4.75 -8.03
CA ALA A 125 8.32 5.96 -8.86
C ALA A 125 9.07 5.79 -10.19
N GLN A 126 9.95 4.78 -10.29
CA GLN A 126 10.67 4.41 -11.50
C GLN A 126 9.98 3.29 -12.29
N TYR A 127 8.71 3.01 -11.99
CA TYR A 127 7.89 1.99 -12.64
C TYR A 127 8.41 0.55 -12.49
N VAL A 128 9.15 0.28 -11.40
CA VAL A 128 9.52 -1.09 -11.04
C VAL A 128 8.31 -1.77 -10.42
N VAL A 129 7.74 -2.75 -11.12
CA VAL A 129 6.54 -3.48 -10.68
C VAL A 129 6.87 -4.46 -9.56
N LEU A 130 6.07 -4.45 -8.51
CA LEU A 130 6.10 -5.44 -7.45
C LEU A 130 5.46 -6.74 -7.96
N VAL A 131 6.26 -7.81 -8.04
CA VAL A 131 5.81 -9.14 -8.51
C VAL A 131 5.76 -10.19 -7.40
N LYS A 132 6.09 -9.79 -6.16
CA LYS A 132 6.04 -10.64 -4.97
C LYS A 132 5.14 -10.00 -3.92
N PRO A 133 4.40 -10.80 -3.14
CA PRO A 133 3.62 -10.28 -2.02
C PRO A 133 4.47 -9.42 -1.06
N PRO A 134 3.98 -8.23 -0.67
CA PRO A 134 4.60 -7.38 0.34
C PRO A 134 4.93 -8.12 1.63
N SER A 135 6.16 -7.96 2.13
CA SER A 135 6.61 -8.46 3.43
C SER A 135 7.02 -7.31 4.36
N SER A 136 6.93 -7.52 5.66
CA SER A 136 7.38 -6.53 6.65
C SER A 136 8.86 -6.17 6.43
N GLY A 137 9.18 -4.87 6.46
CA GLY A 137 10.55 -4.38 6.22
C GLY A 137 10.97 -4.25 4.75
N ASP A 138 10.13 -4.69 3.80
CA ASP A 138 10.30 -4.38 2.39
C ASP A 138 10.21 -2.87 2.15
N VAL A 139 10.79 -2.41 1.04
CA VAL A 139 10.62 -1.02 0.58
C VAL A 139 9.18 -0.82 0.12
N ALA A 140 8.56 0.24 0.62
CA ALA A 140 7.20 0.62 0.27
C ALA A 140 7.12 1.04 -1.21
N PRO A 141 6.20 0.48 -2.01
CA PRO A 141 5.95 0.99 -3.35
C PRO A 141 5.37 2.41 -3.26
N GLU A 142 5.68 3.27 -4.21
CA GLU A 142 5.07 4.62 -4.27
C GLU A 142 3.60 4.59 -4.69
N TYR A 143 3.18 3.57 -5.45
CA TYR A 143 1.82 3.47 -5.97
C TYR A 143 1.21 2.10 -5.71
N ILE A 144 -0.07 2.10 -5.36
CA ILE A 144 -0.92 0.91 -5.25
C ILE A 144 -2.12 1.12 -6.17
N PHE A 145 -2.50 0.07 -6.90
CA PHE A 145 -3.67 0.07 -7.75
C PHE A 145 -4.53 -1.17 -7.51
N LEU A 146 -5.81 -0.90 -7.30
CA LEU A 146 -6.87 -1.82 -6.96
C LEU A 146 -8.00 -1.63 -7.97
N PRO A 147 -7.94 -2.29 -9.13
CA PRO A 147 -8.82 -1.98 -10.24
C PRO A 147 -10.29 -2.11 -9.84
N GLU A 148 -10.69 -3.09 -9.06
CA GLU A 148 -12.10 -3.39 -8.78
C GLU A 148 -12.79 -2.34 -7.91
N LEU A 149 -12.05 -1.46 -7.22
CA LEU A 149 -12.64 -0.37 -6.43
C LEU A 149 -13.50 0.59 -7.26
N HIS A 150 -13.24 0.72 -8.56
CA HIS A 150 -14.06 1.57 -9.44
C HIS A 150 -15.52 1.09 -9.50
N ALA A 151 -15.77 -0.21 -9.39
CA ALA A 151 -17.09 -0.81 -9.48
C ALA A 151 -17.79 -0.89 -8.10
N LEU A 152 -17.01 -0.93 -7.02
CA LEU A 152 -17.50 -1.25 -5.67
C LEU A 152 -17.93 -0.04 -4.85
N ILE A 153 -17.53 1.16 -5.24
CA ILE A 153 -17.93 2.40 -4.55
C ILE A 153 -18.89 3.16 -5.49
N PRO A 154 -20.20 2.82 -5.48
CA PRO A 154 -21.19 3.53 -6.28
C PRO A 154 -21.23 4.99 -5.83
N GLY A 155 -21.00 5.90 -6.77
CA GLY A 155 -21.01 7.34 -6.51
C GLY A 155 -19.68 8.06 -6.71
N ILE A 156 -18.58 7.36 -7.05
CA ILE A 156 -17.37 8.02 -7.62
C ILE A 156 -17.72 8.53 -9.02
N SER A 157 -18.59 9.54 -9.10
CA SER A 157 -18.92 10.28 -10.31
C SER A 157 -18.05 11.54 -10.45
N GLY A 158 -17.01 11.65 -9.63
CA GLY A 158 -15.92 12.58 -9.82
C GLY A 158 -14.95 12.10 -10.88
N VAL A 159 -14.49 13.05 -11.68
CA VAL A 159 -13.56 12.90 -12.80
C VAL A 159 -12.15 12.59 -12.27
N SER A 160 -11.98 11.53 -11.45
CA SER A 160 -10.65 11.03 -11.14
C SER A 160 -10.18 10.18 -12.31
N PRO A 161 -9.06 10.51 -12.96
CA PRO A 161 -8.54 9.73 -14.08
C PRO A 161 -8.09 8.32 -13.66
N LEU A 162 -7.99 8.04 -12.35
CA LEU A 162 -7.40 6.81 -11.81
C LEU A 162 -8.21 6.26 -10.62
N PRO A 163 -9.47 5.84 -10.81
CA PRO A 163 -10.23 5.14 -9.77
C PRO A 163 -9.49 3.86 -9.37
N GLY A 164 -9.39 3.59 -8.08
CA GLY A 164 -8.64 2.45 -7.54
C GLY A 164 -7.15 2.72 -7.25
N MET A 165 -6.63 3.93 -7.50
CA MET A 165 -5.22 4.24 -7.25
C MET A 165 -4.97 4.97 -5.93
N PHE A 166 -3.98 4.50 -5.19
CA PHE A 166 -3.42 5.13 -4.00
C PHE A 166 -1.96 5.51 -4.23
N VAL A 167 -1.54 6.61 -3.61
CA VAL A 167 -0.16 7.10 -3.64
C VAL A 167 0.39 7.13 -2.23
N LEU A 168 1.68 6.82 -2.07
CA LEU A 168 2.40 6.97 -0.81
C LEU A 168 2.34 8.44 -0.38
N ASP A 169 1.69 8.69 0.74
CA ASP A 169 1.44 10.04 1.26
C ASP A 169 2.47 10.41 2.32
N ARG A 170 2.76 9.47 3.24
CA ARG A 170 3.77 9.65 4.28
C ARG A 170 4.36 8.33 4.76
N CYS A 171 5.52 8.43 5.40
CA CYS A 171 6.14 7.36 6.14
C CYS A 171 6.15 7.72 7.62
N ASP A 172 5.57 6.88 8.46
CA ASP A 172 5.59 7.07 9.91
C ASP A 172 7.03 6.85 10.45
N ALA A 173 7.37 7.52 11.56
CA ALA A 173 8.72 7.51 12.14
C ALA A 173 9.09 6.21 12.84
#